data_AF-A0A645FZR4-F1
#
_entry.id   AF-A0A645FZR4-F1
#
_cell.length_a   1.000
_cell.length_b   1.000
_cell.length_c   1.000
_cell.angle_alpha   90.00
_cell.angle_beta   90.00
_cell.angle_gamma   90.00
#
_symmetry.space_group_name_H-M   'P 1'
#
loop_
_entity.id
_entity.type
_entity.pdbx_description
1 polymer ?
#
loop_
_entity_poly.entity_id
_entity_poly.type
_entity_poly.pdbx_seq_one_letter_code
_entity_poly.pdbx_strand_id
1 'polypeptide(L)'
;MDVVRRNIETLRGEIEILSTAGQGSTLRIRLPLTLAIIDGFHVEVGGSSLVLPLDMMAECMDMPSQQISRETRQIWLRDTWIPYISLRELFSLPPSDEPEYVVVAQFGQTTAGIIVDRLIGDIQAVIKPLGSLFRSLRGVSGSTIMGNGRLALILDIPQLIQLALKREDRLVEQRQASLTEHSIALANSTTRTI
;
A
#
# COMPACT_ATOMS: atom_id res chain seq x y z
N MET A 1 -16.48 6.52 15.74
CA MET A 1 -15.77 7.77 15.39
C MET A 1 -14.58 7.57 14.46
N ASP A 2 -14.01 6.36 14.36
CA ASP A 2 -12.83 6.08 13.50
C ASP A 2 -13.01 6.40 12.02
N VAL A 3 -14.21 6.21 11.46
CA VAL A 3 -14.48 6.50 10.04
C VAL A 3 -14.32 7.98 9.74
N VAL A 4 -14.80 8.85 10.63
CA VAL A 4 -14.69 10.31 10.46
C VAL A 4 -13.24 10.75 10.60
N ARG A 5 -12.53 10.22 11.60
CA ARG A 5 -11.11 10.51 11.83
C ARG A 5 -10.26 10.14 10.61
N ARG A 6 -10.39 8.92 10.10
CA ARG A 6 -9.66 8.48 8.89
C ARG A 6 -9.92 9.39 7.69
N ASN A 7 -11.18 9.76 7.45
CA ASN A 7 -11.51 10.64 6.32
C ASN A 7 -10.87 12.03 6.45
N ILE A 8 -10.81 12.58 7.66
CA ILE A 8 -10.13 13.85 7.92
C ILE A 8 -8.60 13.72 7.76
N GLU A 9 -8.01 12.63 8.23
CA GLU A 9 -6.58 12.32 8.07
C GLU A 9 -6.19 12.13 6.59
N THR A 10 -7.03 11.47 5.78
CA THR A 10 -6.81 11.33 4.32
C THR A 10 -6.80 12.68 3.60
N LEU A 11 -7.58 13.65 4.10
CA LEU A 11 -7.57 15.03 3.62
C LEU A 11 -6.42 15.87 4.20
N ARG A 12 -5.49 15.21 4.91
CA ARG A 12 -4.41 15.86 5.68
C ARG A 12 -4.95 16.95 6.61
N GLY A 13 -6.14 16.72 7.15
CA GLY A 13 -6.74 17.52 8.19
C GLY A 13 -6.54 16.93 9.57
N GLU A 14 -6.96 17.69 10.58
CA GLU A 14 -6.88 17.29 11.98
C GLU A 14 -8.28 17.24 12.59
N ILE A 15 -8.51 16.31 13.51
CA ILE A 15 -9.72 16.23 14.31
C ILE A 15 -9.40 16.11 15.80
N GLU A 16 -10.01 16.97 16.59
CA GLU A 16 -9.90 17.01 18.05
C GLU A 16 -11.29 16.82 18.66
N ILE A 17 -11.40 16.00 19.70
CA ILE A 17 -12.66 15.71 20.40
C ILE A 17 -12.50 16.10 21.86
N LEU A 18 -13.33 17.02 22.31
CA LEU A 18 -13.42 17.45 23.70
C LEU A 18 -14.78 17.01 24.24
N SER A 19 -14.79 16.12 25.22
CA SER A 19 -16.04 15.58 25.76
C SER A 19 -15.98 15.47 27.27
N THR A 20 -17.01 15.95 27.94
CA THR A 20 -17.16 15.85 29.39
C THR A 20 -18.53 15.25 29.70
N ALA A 21 -18.56 14.21 30.54
CA ALA A 21 -19.79 13.49 30.86
C ALA A 21 -20.87 14.44 31.41
N GLY A 22 -22.08 14.37 30.87
CA GLY A 22 -23.19 15.26 31.23
C GLY A 22 -23.08 16.71 30.73
N GLN A 23 -22.01 17.08 30.03
CA GLN A 23 -21.76 18.43 29.49
C GLN A 23 -21.70 18.47 27.95
N GLY A 24 -21.91 17.33 27.30
CA GLY A 24 -21.87 17.19 25.85
C GLY A 24 -20.46 16.97 25.28
N SER A 25 -20.37 17.00 23.95
CA SER A 25 -19.13 16.77 23.19
C SER A 25 -18.95 17.85 22.12
N THR A 26 -17.72 18.34 21.97
CA THR A 26 -17.30 19.27 20.92
C THR A 26 -16.30 18.56 20.00
N LEU A 27 -16.58 18.57 18.70
CA LEU A 27 -15.65 18.11 17.67
C LEU A 27 -15.08 19.33 16.94
N ARG A 28 -13.75 19.46 16.92
CA ARG A 28 -13.03 20.51 16.19
C ARG A 28 -12.29 19.87 15.03
N ILE A 29 -12.65 20.26 13.81
CA ILE A 29 -12.03 19.76 12.58
C ILE A 29 -11.28 20.90 11.91
N ARG A 30 -9.99 20.71 11.60
CA ARG A 30 -9.18 21.62 10.79
C ARG A 30 -8.90 20.96 9.45
N LEU A 31 -9.29 21.61 8.37
CA LEU A 31 -8.98 21.18 7.00
C LEU A 31 -8.15 22.26 6.31
N PRO A 32 -7.13 21.90 5.52
CA PRO A 32 -6.41 22.85 4.68
C PRO A 32 -7.37 23.56 3.70
N LEU A 33 -7.28 24.88 3.62
CA LEU A 33 -8.11 25.72 2.73
C LEU A 33 -7.61 25.70 1.27
N THR A 34 -6.39 25.19 1.05
CA THR A 34 -5.66 25.24 -0.22
C THR A 34 -5.20 23.85 -0.66
N LEU A 35 -4.73 23.78 -1.90
CA LEU A 35 -4.01 22.62 -2.42
C LEU A 35 -2.78 22.34 -1.56
N ALA A 36 -2.64 21.13 -1.04
CA ALA A 36 -1.44 20.73 -0.34
C ALA A 36 -0.33 20.43 -1.36
N ILE A 37 0.82 21.07 -1.20
CA ILE A 37 2.06 20.66 -1.87
C ILE A 37 2.62 19.51 -1.04
N ILE A 38 3.05 18.46 -1.71
CA ILE A 38 3.70 17.30 -1.09
C ILE A 38 5.05 17.09 -1.77
N ASP A 39 6.05 16.73 -0.99
CA ASP A 39 7.26 16.12 -1.51
C ASP A 39 6.93 14.65 -1.82
N GLY A 40 7.20 14.23 -3.05
CA GLY A 40 6.86 12.91 -3.54
C GLY A 40 7.97 12.29 -4.35
N PHE A 41 7.96 10.97 -4.41
CA PHE A 41 8.86 10.17 -5.22
C PHE A 41 8.09 9.68 -6.45
N HIS A 42 8.54 10.10 -7.63
CA HIS A 42 7.95 9.74 -8.91
C HIS A 42 8.45 8.35 -9.33
N VAL A 43 7.49 7.46 -9.57
CA VAL A 43 7.68 6.11 -10.10
C VAL A 43 6.78 5.87 -11.32
N GLU A 44 7.13 4.89 -12.14
CA GLU A 44 6.30 4.47 -13.28
C GLU A 44 5.90 3.01 -13.19
N VAL A 45 4.68 2.73 -13.62
CA VAL A 45 4.15 1.37 -13.81
C VAL A 45 3.31 1.30 -15.07
N GLY A 46 3.66 0.43 -16.02
CA GLY A 46 2.97 0.29 -17.30
C GLY A 46 2.88 1.59 -18.10
N GLY A 47 3.90 2.45 -18.01
CA GLY A 47 3.92 3.79 -18.62
C GLY A 47 3.05 4.84 -17.92
N SER A 48 2.37 4.48 -16.83
CA SER A 48 1.60 5.41 -16.00
C SER A 48 2.48 6.04 -14.92
N SER A 49 2.37 7.36 -14.76
CA SER A 49 3.11 8.11 -13.74
C SER A 49 2.39 8.09 -12.40
N LEU A 50 3.12 7.73 -11.34
CA LEU A 50 2.62 7.59 -9.99
C LEU A 50 3.54 8.35 -9.04
N VAL A 51 2.99 8.92 -7.97
CA VAL A 51 3.72 9.68 -6.96
C VAL A 51 3.47 9.06 -5.59
N LEU A 52 4.55 8.67 -4.93
CA LEU A 52 4.54 8.19 -3.55
C LEU A 52 4.93 9.34 -2.60
N PRO A 53 4.17 9.64 -1.54
CA PRO A 53 4.59 10.60 -0.53
C PRO A 53 5.94 10.24 0.11
N LEU A 54 6.92 11.14 0.04
CA LEU A 54 8.29 10.87 0.51
C LEU A 54 8.38 10.65 2.02
N ASP A 55 7.47 11.27 2.79
CA ASP A 55 7.34 11.10 4.24
C ASP A 55 7.01 9.65 4.67
N MET A 56 6.52 8.83 3.74
CA MET A 56 6.22 7.41 3.96
C MET A 56 7.19 6.49 3.23
N MET A 57 8.24 7.03 2.58
CA MET A 57 9.28 6.27 1.90
C MET A 57 10.48 6.06 2.81
N ALA A 58 10.85 4.81 3.07
CA ALA A 58 12.04 4.48 3.86
C ALA A 58 13.28 4.35 2.96
N GLU A 59 13.20 3.53 1.91
CA GLU A 59 14.28 3.31 0.95
C GLU A 59 13.73 2.74 -0.37
N CYS A 60 14.55 2.71 -1.42
CA CYS A 60 14.23 2.01 -2.66
C CYS A 60 15.45 1.22 -3.16
N MET A 61 15.18 0.14 -3.89
CA MET A 61 16.22 -0.76 -4.41
C MET A 61 15.73 -1.53 -5.62
N ASP A 62 16.66 -2.08 -6.39
CA ASP A 62 16.37 -3.07 -7.42
C ASP A 62 15.71 -4.31 -6.78
N MET A 63 14.78 -4.94 -7.48
CA MET A 63 14.12 -6.15 -6.99
C MET A 63 15.15 -7.28 -6.79
N PRO A 64 15.34 -7.79 -5.56
CA PRO A 64 16.29 -8.85 -5.32
C PRO A 64 15.73 -10.20 -5.77
N SER A 65 16.36 -10.83 -6.76
CA SER A 65 15.88 -12.09 -7.36
C SER A 65 15.83 -13.28 -6.39
N GLN A 66 16.70 -13.32 -5.38
CA GLN A 66 16.83 -14.43 -4.42
C GLN A 66 16.21 -14.15 -3.04
N GLN A 67 15.82 -12.91 -2.77
CA GLN A 67 15.28 -12.49 -1.46
C GLN A 67 13.78 -12.19 -1.53
N ILE A 68 13.08 -12.74 -2.53
CA ILE A 68 11.64 -12.60 -2.69
C ILE A 68 10.97 -13.98 -2.64
N SER A 69 9.97 -14.11 -1.78
CA SER A 69 9.05 -15.23 -1.77
C SER A 69 7.76 -14.80 -2.46
N ARG A 70 7.61 -15.16 -3.75
CA ARG A 70 6.38 -14.87 -4.50
C ARG A 70 5.19 -15.71 -4.01
N GLU A 71 5.44 -16.88 -3.40
CA GLU A 71 4.42 -17.74 -2.79
C GLU A 71 3.76 -17.09 -1.58
N THR A 72 4.56 -16.49 -0.69
CA THR A 72 4.06 -15.83 0.52
C THR A 72 3.89 -14.33 0.35
N ARG A 73 4.26 -13.79 -0.82
CA ARG A 73 4.29 -12.35 -1.13
C ARG A 73 5.11 -11.53 -0.14
N GLN A 74 6.30 -12.03 0.19
CA GLN A 74 7.23 -11.38 1.13
C GLN A 74 8.59 -11.11 0.48
N ILE A 75 9.27 -10.08 0.95
CA ILE A 75 10.65 -9.75 0.60
C ILE A 75 11.48 -9.79 1.89
N TRP A 76 12.66 -10.39 1.82
CA TRP A 76 13.63 -10.43 2.91
C TRP A 76 14.46 -9.16 2.88
N LEU A 77 14.32 -8.33 3.90
CA LEU A 77 15.00 -7.04 4.03
C LEU A 77 15.54 -6.89 5.44
N ARG A 78 16.86 -6.65 5.57
CA ARG A 78 17.54 -6.35 6.85
C ARG A 78 17.12 -7.31 7.98
N ASP A 79 17.22 -8.61 7.71
CA ASP A 79 16.94 -9.69 8.64
C ASP A 79 15.46 -9.87 9.04
N THR A 80 14.53 -9.29 8.27
CA THR A 80 13.10 -9.51 8.46
C THR A 80 12.36 -9.73 7.14
N TRP A 81 11.28 -10.51 7.18
CA TRP A 81 10.34 -10.62 6.06
C TRP A 81 9.34 -9.48 6.14
N ILE A 82 9.21 -8.71 5.06
CA ILE A 82 8.16 -7.72 4.90
C ILE A 82 7.20 -8.13 3.79
N PRO A 83 5.88 -7.90 3.94
CA PRO A 83 4.95 -8.14 2.85
C PRO A 83 5.19 -7.15 1.71
N TYR A 84 4.79 -7.52 0.50
CA TYR A 84 4.81 -6.60 -0.63
C TYR A 84 3.50 -6.56 -1.42
N ILE A 85 3.33 -5.48 -2.16
CA ILE A 85 2.29 -5.35 -3.18
C ILE A 85 2.90 -4.94 -4.52
N SER A 86 2.52 -5.63 -5.60
CA SER A 86 2.85 -5.20 -6.96
C SER A 86 1.79 -4.24 -7.49
N LEU A 87 2.22 -3.03 -7.89
CA LEU A 87 1.31 -2.07 -8.50
C LEU A 87 0.84 -2.53 -9.87
N ARG A 88 1.68 -3.25 -10.61
CA ARG A 88 1.33 -3.87 -11.89
C ARG A 88 0.16 -4.85 -11.71
N GLU A 89 0.26 -5.74 -10.72
CA GLU A 89 -0.85 -6.64 -10.37
C GLU A 89 -2.08 -5.89 -9.84
N LEU A 90 -1.87 -4.89 -8.99
CA LEU A 90 -2.97 -4.11 -8.39
C LEU A 90 -3.80 -3.40 -9.47
N PHE A 91 -3.15 -2.87 -10.50
CA PHE A 91 -3.79 -2.20 -11.63
C PHE A 91 -4.15 -3.14 -12.78
N SER A 92 -4.02 -4.46 -12.59
CA SER A 92 -4.35 -5.48 -13.59
C SER A 92 -3.66 -5.25 -14.95
N LEU A 93 -2.42 -4.79 -14.90
CA LEU A 93 -1.59 -4.56 -16.08
C LEU A 93 -0.95 -5.88 -16.53
N PRO A 94 -0.68 -6.05 -17.83
CA PRO A 94 -0.02 -7.27 -18.34
C PRO A 94 1.33 -7.49 -17.68
N PRO A 95 1.86 -8.73 -17.61
CA PRO A 95 3.22 -8.96 -17.13
C PRO A 95 4.24 -8.23 -18.02
N SER A 96 5.41 -7.93 -17.44
CA SER A 96 6.54 -7.32 -18.14
C SER A 96 7.80 -8.08 -17.78
N ASP A 97 8.71 -8.21 -18.76
CA ASP A 97 10.05 -8.77 -18.55
C ASP A 97 11.08 -7.69 -18.17
N GLU A 98 10.64 -6.42 -18.05
CA GLU A 98 11.50 -5.33 -17.59
C GLU A 98 11.88 -5.52 -16.11
N PRO A 99 13.07 -5.02 -15.69
CA PRO A 99 13.48 -5.03 -14.30
C PRO A 99 12.44 -4.36 -13.38
N GLU A 100 12.12 -5.02 -12.28
CA GLU A 100 11.26 -4.48 -11.22
C GLU A 100 12.11 -3.80 -10.14
N TYR A 101 11.52 -2.81 -9.46
CA TYR A 101 12.12 -2.12 -8.31
C TYR A 101 11.18 -2.20 -7.12
N VAL A 102 11.74 -2.10 -5.93
CA VAL A 102 10.99 -2.11 -4.67
C VAL A 102 11.17 -0.77 -3.99
N VAL A 103 10.05 -0.11 -3.70
CA VAL A 103 9.99 1.03 -2.79
C VAL A 103 9.52 0.52 -1.44
N VAL A 104 10.36 0.64 -0.42
CA VAL A 104 10.02 0.27 0.96
C VAL A 104 9.27 1.42 1.59
N ALA A 105 8.03 1.18 1.96
CA ALA A 105 7.15 2.18 2.54
C ALA A 105 6.80 1.83 3.99
N GLN A 106 6.70 2.86 4.83
CA GLN A 106 6.38 2.72 6.25
C GLN A 106 5.23 3.64 6.64
N PHE A 107 4.29 3.09 7.41
CA PHE A 107 3.22 3.85 8.04
C PHE A 107 3.01 3.37 9.48
N GLY A 108 3.30 4.24 10.44
CA GLY A 108 3.34 3.86 11.85
C GLY A 108 4.42 2.80 12.11
N GLN A 109 4.04 1.64 12.64
CA GLN A 109 4.95 0.52 12.91
C GLN A 109 4.95 -0.53 11.79
N THR A 110 4.16 -0.34 10.74
CA THR A 110 4.01 -1.31 9.66
C THR A 110 4.86 -0.90 8.47
N THR A 111 5.58 -1.87 7.91
CA THR A 111 6.43 -1.70 6.73
C THR A 111 6.00 -2.66 5.63
N ALA A 112 5.98 -2.21 4.38
CA ALA A 112 5.73 -3.07 3.22
C ALA A 112 6.54 -2.63 1.99
N GLY A 113 6.84 -3.57 1.10
CA GLY A 113 7.40 -3.29 -0.21
C GLY A 113 6.31 -2.93 -1.23
N ILE A 114 6.58 -1.95 -2.07
CA ILE A 114 5.75 -1.57 -3.22
C ILE A 114 6.57 -1.81 -4.48
N ILE A 115 6.16 -2.78 -5.29
CA ILE A 115 6.86 -3.11 -6.54
C ILE A 115 6.38 -2.19 -7.65
N VAL A 116 7.35 -1.59 -8.34
CA VAL A 116 7.17 -0.65 -9.45
C VAL A 116 8.09 -1.04 -10.61
N ASP A 117 7.83 -0.50 -11.81
CA ASP A 117 8.66 -0.81 -12.98
C ASP A 117 9.86 0.13 -13.09
N ARG A 118 9.72 1.40 -12.66
CA ARG A 118 10.81 2.38 -12.77
C ARG A 118 10.80 3.37 -11.62
N LEU A 119 11.99 3.77 -11.20
CA LEU A 119 12.24 4.87 -10.27
C LEU A 119 12.68 6.10 -11.08
N ILE A 120 11.98 7.23 -10.94
CA ILE A 120 12.29 8.47 -11.67
C ILE A 120 13.03 9.46 -10.77
N GLY A 121 12.53 9.69 -9.56
CA GLY A 121 13.16 10.54 -8.56
C GLY A 121 12.20 11.50 -7.87
N ASP A 122 12.76 12.46 -7.15
CA ASP A 122 11.99 13.38 -6.32
C ASP A 122 11.24 14.43 -7.14
N ILE A 123 10.03 14.76 -6.70
CA ILE A 123 9.17 15.79 -7.29
C ILE A 123 8.36 16.49 -6.20
N GLN A 124 8.13 17.79 -6.37
CA GLN A 124 7.09 18.49 -5.62
C GLN A 124 5.78 18.46 -6.39
N ALA A 125 4.78 17.82 -5.78
CA ALA A 125 3.48 17.61 -6.39
C ALA A 125 2.39 18.41 -5.67
N VAL A 126 1.49 18.99 -6.44
CA VAL A 126 0.28 19.62 -5.89
C VAL A 126 -0.82 18.58 -5.85
N ILE A 127 -1.27 18.15 -4.67
CA ILE A 127 -2.34 17.16 -4.56
C ILE A 127 -3.69 17.78 -4.92
N LYS A 128 -4.38 17.10 -5.83
CA LYS A 128 -5.77 17.35 -6.22
C LYS A 128 -6.59 16.14 -5.75
N PRO A 129 -7.57 16.32 -4.86
CA PRO A 129 -8.46 15.24 -4.49
C PRO A 129 -9.13 14.64 -5.72
N LEU A 130 -9.20 13.32 -5.78
CA LEU A 130 -9.96 12.65 -6.82
C LEU A 130 -11.45 12.90 -6.57
N GLY A 131 -12.19 13.26 -7.63
CA GLY A 131 -13.63 13.46 -7.54
C GLY A 131 -14.36 12.23 -7.01
N SER A 132 -15.59 12.41 -6.53
CA SER A 132 -16.41 11.36 -5.89
C SER A 132 -16.57 10.07 -6.70
N LEU A 133 -16.48 10.16 -8.04
CA LEU A 133 -16.55 9.03 -8.98
C LEU A 133 -15.37 8.05 -8.85
N PHE A 134 -14.24 8.50 -8.32
CA PHE A 134 -12.99 7.73 -8.25
C PHE A 134 -12.73 7.14 -6.87
N ARG A 135 -13.69 7.23 -5.94
CA ARG A 135 -13.59 6.66 -4.58
C ARG A 135 -13.35 5.14 -4.54
N SER A 136 -13.68 4.44 -5.62
CA SER A 136 -13.48 2.99 -5.73
C SER A 136 -12.05 2.60 -6.17
N LEU A 137 -11.22 3.56 -6.59
CA LEU A 137 -9.84 3.30 -6.97
C LEU A 137 -9.02 2.90 -5.75
N ARG A 138 -8.50 1.68 -5.77
CA ARG A 138 -7.62 1.16 -4.72
C ARG A 138 -6.20 1.62 -4.96
N GLY A 139 -5.50 1.99 -3.90
CA GLY A 139 -4.11 2.39 -3.89
C GLY A 139 -3.87 3.85 -4.28
N VAL A 140 -4.92 4.67 -4.38
CA VAL A 140 -4.81 6.06 -4.87
C VAL A 140 -5.55 7.03 -3.93
N SER A 141 -4.85 8.05 -3.47
CA SER A 141 -5.38 9.09 -2.56
C SER A 141 -5.70 10.39 -3.30
N GLY A 142 -5.10 10.61 -4.47
CA GLY A 142 -5.19 11.88 -5.19
C GLY A 142 -4.65 11.80 -6.61
N SER A 143 -4.59 12.97 -7.24
CA SER A 143 -3.92 13.17 -8.52
C SER A 143 -3.08 14.44 -8.47
N THR A 144 -2.16 14.58 -9.41
CA THR A 144 -1.38 15.79 -9.60
C THR A 144 -1.11 16.00 -11.09
N ILE A 145 -0.79 17.24 -11.44
CA ILE A 145 -0.29 17.60 -12.77
C ILE A 145 1.20 17.88 -12.59
N MET A 146 2.03 17.07 -13.25
CA MET A 146 3.49 17.22 -13.21
C MET A 146 3.95 18.45 -14.00
N GLY A 147 5.19 18.88 -13.80
CA GLY A 147 5.75 20.07 -14.49
C GLY A 147 5.74 19.99 -16.02
N ASN A 148 5.66 18.78 -16.59
CA ASN A 148 5.53 18.54 -18.03
C ASN A 148 4.06 18.51 -18.52
N GLY A 149 3.10 18.85 -17.67
CA GLY A 149 1.66 18.85 -17.99
C GLY A 149 1.00 17.47 -17.99
N ARG A 150 1.75 16.38 -17.77
CA ARG A 150 1.17 15.03 -17.66
C ARG A 150 0.53 14.82 -16.29
N LEU A 151 -0.55 14.04 -16.28
CA LEU A 151 -1.21 13.61 -15.06
C LEU A 151 -0.40 12.51 -14.38
N ALA A 152 -0.32 12.56 -13.05
CA ALA A 152 0.14 11.46 -12.22
C ALA A 152 -0.86 11.19 -11.07
N LEU A 153 -0.94 9.94 -10.64
CA LEU A 153 -1.77 9.54 -9.49
C LEU A 153 -0.93 9.53 -8.21
N ILE A 154 -1.48 10.02 -7.10
CA ILE A 154 -0.81 10.00 -5.80
C ILE A 154 -1.24 8.74 -5.08
N LEU A 155 -0.28 7.93 -4.65
CA LEU A 155 -0.53 6.65 -4.01
C LEU A 155 -1.07 6.83 -2.58
N ASP A 156 -2.03 5.98 -2.21
CA ASP A 156 -2.49 5.84 -0.82
C ASP A 156 -1.64 4.76 -0.13
N ILE A 157 -0.52 5.18 0.46
CA ILE A 157 0.45 4.26 1.09
C ILE A 157 -0.14 3.49 2.27
N PRO A 158 -0.90 4.10 3.20
CA PRO A 158 -1.59 3.35 4.24
C PRO A 158 -2.50 2.25 3.68
N GLN A 159 -3.26 2.54 2.62
CA GLN A 159 -4.12 1.54 2.00
C GLN A 159 -3.32 0.45 1.28
N LEU A 160 -2.22 0.79 0.60
CA LEU A 160 -1.34 -0.18 -0.06
C LEU A 160 -0.69 -1.14 0.95
N ILE A 161 -0.20 -0.63 2.07
CA ILE A 161 0.35 -1.45 3.17
C ILE A 161 -0.72 -2.40 3.71
N GLN A 162 -1.95 -1.92 3.94
CA GLN A 162 -3.06 -2.79 4.37
C GLN A 162 -3.41 -3.86 3.34
N LEU A 163 -3.33 -3.54 2.04
CA LEU A 163 -3.58 -4.51 0.98
C LEU A 163 -2.46 -5.56 0.89
N ALA A 164 -1.21 -5.18 1.15
CA ALA A 164 -0.08 -6.10 1.21
C ALA A 164 -0.28 -7.13 2.35
N LEU A 165 -0.52 -6.65 3.57
CA LEU A 165 -0.79 -7.49 4.74
C LEU A 165 -1.98 -8.45 4.53
N LYS A 166 -3.12 -7.94 4.04
CA LYS A 166 -4.30 -8.79 3.79
C LYS A 166 -4.06 -9.87 2.75
N ARG A 167 -3.17 -9.65 1.78
CA ARG A 167 -2.82 -10.65 0.77
C ARG A 167 -1.88 -11.69 1.33
N GLU A 168 -0.92 -11.28 2.17
CA GLU A 168 -0.05 -12.18 2.92
C GLU A 168 -0.87 -13.10 3.85
N ASP A 169 -1.71 -12.54 4.72
CA ASP A 169 -2.52 -13.30 5.69
C ASP A 169 -3.33 -14.41 5.00
N ARG A 170 -4.01 -14.06 3.89
CA ARG A 170 -4.83 -15.01 3.13
C ARG A 170 -4.00 -16.19 2.60
N LEU A 171 -2.77 -15.94 2.16
CA LEU A 171 -1.90 -17.00 1.62
C LEU A 171 -1.37 -17.89 2.74
N VAL A 172 -1.03 -17.31 3.89
CA VAL A 172 -0.62 -18.06 5.09
C VAL A 172 -1.75 -18.98 5.57
N GLU A 173 -2.98 -18.47 5.66
CA GLU A 173 -4.18 -19.25 6.02
C GLU A 173 -4.43 -20.41 5.04
N GLN A 174 -4.37 -20.15 3.73
CA GLN A 174 -4.54 -21.17 2.70
C GLN A 174 -3.47 -22.27 2.79
N ARG A 175 -2.22 -21.89 3.09
CA ARG A 175 -1.13 -22.86 3.24
C ARG A 175 -1.33 -23.74 4.46
N GLN A 176 -1.72 -23.18 5.60
CA GLN A 176 -2.05 -23.96 6.80
C GLN A 176 -3.21 -24.93 6.57
N ALA A 177 -4.27 -24.51 5.86
CA ALA A 177 -5.37 -25.39 5.50
C ALA A 177 -4.90 -26.56 4.62
N SER A 178 -4.10 -26.27 3.58
CA SER A 178 -3.56 -27.30 2.67
C SER A 178 -2.63 -28.31 3.35
N LEU A 179 -1.80 -27.87 4.30
CA LEU A 179 -0.89 -28.74 5.08
C LEU A 179 -1.66 -29.62 6.06
N THR A 180 -2.75 -29.11 6.63
CA THR A 180 -3.64 -29.89 7.51
C THR A 180 -4.36 -30.98 6.72
N GLU A 181 -4.86 -30.68 5.53
CA GLU A 181 -5.49 -31.65 4.63
C GLU A 181 -4.50 -32.73 4.14
N HIS A 182 -3.27 -32.35 3.78
CA HIS A 182 -2.23 -33.31 3.37
C HIS A 182 -1.80 -34.24 4.52
N SER A 183 -1.73 -33.71 5.75
CA SER A 183 -1.38 -34.50 6.94
C SER A 183 -2.49 -35.50 7.30
N ILE A 184 -3.76 -35.11 7.14
CA ILE A 184 -4.92 -36.00 7.35
C ILE A 184 -4.99 -37.08 6.25
N ALA A 185 -4.67 -36.74 5.00
CA ALA A 185 -4.64 -37.70 3.89
C ALA A 185 -3.57 -38.80 4.09
N LEU A 186 -2.37 -38.43 4.55
CA LEU A 186 -1.29 -39.38 4.87
C LEU A 186 -1.60 -40.25 6.10
N ALA A 187 -2.29 -39.70 7.10
CA ALA A 187 -2.77 -40.48 8.24
C ALA A 187 -3.81 -41.53 7.84
N ASN A 188 -4.72 -41.20 6.92
CA ASN A 188 -5.79 -42.11 6.47
C ASN A 188 -5.33 -43.17 5.46
N SER A 189 -4.22 -42.98 4.74
CA SER A 189 -3.64 -44.01 3.86
C SER A 189 -2.91 -45.11 4.61
N THR A 190 -2.46 -44.85 5.85
CA THR A 190 -1.69 -45.83 6.65
C THR A 190 -2.60 -46.83 7.37
N THR A 191 -3.87 -46.49 7.60
CA THR A 191 -4.86 -47.36 8.27
C THR A 191 -5.51 -48.39 7.32
N ARG A 192 -5.18 -48.39 6.02
CA ARG A 192 -5.79 -49.27 5.00
C ARG A 192 -4.92 -50.48 4.60
N THR A 193 -3.81 -50.74 5.28
CA THR A 193 -2.87 -51.85 4.98
C THR A 193 -2.74 -52.87 6.11
N ILE A 194 -3.73 -52.98 7.00
CA ILE A 194 -3.81 -54.07 7.97
C ILE A 194 -5.16 -54.78 7.82
#